data_AF-A0A6I7PXK7-F1
#
_entry.id   AF-A0A6I7PXK7-F1
#
_cell.length_a   1.000
_cell.length_b   1.000
_cell.length_c   1.000
_cell.angle_alpha   90.00
_cell.angle_beta   90.00
_cell.angle_gamma   90.00
#
_symmetry.space_group_name_H-M   'P 1'
#
loop_
_entity.id
_entity.type
_entity.pdbx_description
1 polymer ?
#
loop_
_entity_poly.entity_id
_entity_poly.type
_entity_poly.pdbx_seq_one_letter_code
_entity_poly.pdbx_strand_id
1 'polypeptide(L)'
;MPHKDRATEPPAATDGITPKPATPALPVLERTPEVEPLHNLAEIRAIFWQNVVREMLITLPALAAAHPEVLDGRMAVLTRAGERIPIAGVEPLFPCSLLAPEAQQLCHAVQGTVFNILTPTGEVFTLPLHEIRAVHSLTNELLEELEQLARSVGDEEAGSSEPFGFAAYKSMRKQDRRANSNGEASDQADEA
;
A
#
# COMPACT_ATOMS: atom_id res chain seq x y z
N MET A 1 -0.40 81.42 68.84
CA MET A 1 -0.95 82.21 67.71
C MET A 1 0.22 82.54 66.80
N PRO A 2 0.24 82.03 65.56
CA PRO A 2 -0.26 82.84 64.45
C PRO A 2 -0.95 82.04 63.31
N HIS A 3 -1.33 82.82 62.32
CA HIS A 3 -2.32 82.61 61.26
C HIS A 3 -2.06 81.47 60.28
N LYS A 4 -3.20 81.01 59.76
CA LYS A 4 -3.44 79.89 58.87
C LYS A 4 -3.44 80.39 57.42
N ASP A 5 -2.38 80.06 56.67
CA ASP A 5 -2.32 80.32 55.23
C ASP A 5 -2.78 79.10 54.42
N ARG A 6 -3.63 79.42 53.46
CA ARG A 6 -4.41 78.58 52.58
C ARG A 6 -3.57 78.26 51.35
N ALA A 7 -3.19 77.00 51.16
CA ALA A 7 -2.64 76.50 49.90
C ALA A 7 -3.72 75.71 49.15
N THR A 8 -3.92 76.11 47.91
CA THR A 8 -4.90 75.60 46.94
C THR A 8 -4.30 74.38 46.22
N GLU A 9 -4.92 73.20 46.35
CA GLU A 9 -4.54 72.02 45.57
C GLU A 9 -5.27 71.98 44.22
N PRO A 10 -4.61 71.51 43.14
CA PRO A 10 -5.19 71.38 41.80
C PRO A 10 -6.05 70.10 41.65
N PRO A 11 -6.95 70.04 40.65
CA PRO A 11 -7.89 68.94 40.48
C PRO A 11 -7.20 67.64 39.99
N ALA A 12 -7.51 66.53 40.66
CA ALA A 12 -7.10 65.19 40.26
C ALA A 12 -7.82 64.78 38.96
N ALA A 13 -7.03 64.42 37.95
CA ALA A 13 -7.51 63.82 36.72
C ALA A 13 -8.19 62.48 37.00
N THR A 14 -9.43 62.33 36.54
CA THR A 14 -10.16 61.07 36.52
C THR A 14 -9.61 60.18 35.42
N ASP A 15 -8.71 59.25 35.77
CA ASP A 15 -8.34 58.15 34.88
C ASP A 15 -9.48 57.12 34.85
N GLY A 16 -10.26 57.17 33.77
CA GLY A 16 -11.28 56.19 33.44
C GLY A 16 -10.65 54.84 33.11
N ILE A 17 -10.56 53.97 34.12
CA ILE A 17 -10.27 52.55 33.92
C ILE A 17 -11.58 51.86 33.52
N THR A 18 -11.79 51.68 32.22
CA THR A 18 -12.82 50.78 31.70
C THR A 18 -12.44 49.34 32.06
N PRO A 19 -13.34 48.56 32.70
CA PRO A 19 -13.06 47.16 33.01
C PRO A 19 -12.92 46.35 31.71
N LYS A 20 -11.76 45.72 31.54
CA LYS A 20 -11.47 44.78 30.44
C LYS A 20 -12.56 43.69 30.43
N PRO A 21 -13.30 43.48 29.33
CA PRO A 21 -14.36 42.49 29.28
C PRO A 21 -13.77 41.10 29.57
N ALA A 22 -14.38 40.39 30.50
CA ALA A 22 -13.99 39.04 30.88
C ALA A 22 -14.01 38.15 29.63
N THR A 23 -12.85 37.63 29.24
CA THR A 23 -12.74 36.63 28.18
C THR A 23 -13.58 35.42 28.60
N PRO A 24 -14.58 35.00 27.80
CA PRO A 24 -15.37 33.83 28.13
C PRO A 24 -14.44 32.62 28.22
N ALA A 25 -14.45 31.95 29.36
CA ALA A 25 -13.70 30.73 29.57
C ALA A 25 -14.10 29.73 28.48
N LEU A 26 -13.16 29.42 27.58
CA LEU A 26 -13.38 28.39 26.58
C LEU A 26 -13.64 27.07 27.32
N PRO A 27 -14.64 26.27 26.90
CA PRO A 27 -14.88 24.97 27.49
C PRO A 27 -13.61 24.14 27.37
N VAL A 28 -13.10 23.69 28.51
CA VAL A 28 -11.95 22.79 28.60
C VAL A 28 -12.34 21.47 27.91
N LEU A 29 -11.86 21.28 26.69
CA LEU A 29 -11.99 20.02 25.95
C LEU A 29 -10.93 19.03 26.49
N GLU A 30 -11.03 18.64 27.76
CA GLU A 30 -10.25 17.57 28.36
C GLU A 30 -10.85 16.20 28.02
N ARG A 31 -10.83 15.86 26.74
CA ARG A 31 -10.87 14.45 26.33
C ARG A 31 -9.60 14.19 25.54
N THR A 32 -8.53 13.87 26.28
CA THR A 32 -7.46 13.07 25.69
C THR A 32 -8.13 11.78 25.18
N PRO A 33 -8.13 11.51 23.86
CA PRO A 33 -8.71 10.27 23.37
C PRO A 33 -8.01 9.12 24.10
N GLU A 34 -8.80 8.25 24.74
CA GLU A 34 -8.26 7.00 25.28
C GLU A 34 -7.54 6.31 24.14
N VAL A 35 -6.22 6.17 24.27
CA VAL A 35 -5.38 5.52 23.28
C VAL A 35 -5.75 4.04 23.33
N GLU A 36 -6.58 3.60 22.39
CA GLU A 36 -6.89 2.18 22.24
C GLU A 36 -5.61 1.36 22.17
N PRO A 37 -5.60 0.15 22.76
CA PRO A 37 -4.40 -0.68 22.82
C PRO A 37 -3.84 -0.95 21.42
N LEU A 38 -2.52 -0.80 21.27
CA LEU A 38 -1.76 -0.93 20.00
C LEU A 38 -2.05 -2.23 19.22
N HIS A 39 -2.48 -3.28 19.91
CA HIS A 39 -2.97 -4.54 19.32
C HIS A 39 -4.08 -4.29 18.28
N ASN A 40 -5.04 -3.41 18.59
CA ASN A 40 -6.15 -3.09 17.71
C ASN A 40 -5.65 -2.42 16.41
N LEU A 41 -4.60 -1.60 16.50
CA LEU A 41 -4.06 -0.89 15.33
C LEU A 41 -3.44 -1.82 14.28
N ALA A 42 -2.79 -2.90 14.70
CA ALA A 42 -2.20 -3.86 13.77
C ALA A 42 -3.29 -4.62 12.99
N GLU A 43 -4.34 -5.05 13.69
CA GLU A 43 -5.50 -5.73 13.10
C GLU A 43 -6.29 -4.80 12.17
N ILE A 44 -6.58 -3.58 12.63
CA ILE A 44 -7.25 -2.56 11.82
C ILE A 44 -6.44 -2.27 10.55
N ARG A 45 -5.12 -2.14 10.64
CA ARG A 45 -4.25 -1.92 9.47
C ARG A 45 -4.29 -3.12 8.52
N ALA A 46 -4.29 -4.34 9.05
CA ALA A 46 -4.38 -5.54 8.23
C ALA A 46 -5.71 -5.61 7.47
N ILE A 47 -6.83 -5.34 8.14
CA ILE A 47 -8.16 -5.29 7.52
C ILE A 47 -8.24 -4.18 6.46
N PHE A 48 -7.76 -2.98 6.80
CA PHE A 48 -7.69 -1.86 5.87
C PHE A 48 -6.91 -2.24 4.62
N TRP A 49 -5.73 -2.84 4.79
CA TRP A 49 -4.89 -3.22 3.66
C TRP A 49 -5.51 -4.31 2.80
N GLN A 50 -6.12 -5.33 3.41
CA GLN A 50 -6.86 -6.34 2.67
C GLN A 50 -7.97 -5.72 1.83
N ASN A 51 -8.73 -4.76 2.37
CA ASN A 51 -9.76 -4.06 1.61
C ASN A 51 -9.17 -3.26 0.44
N VAL A 52 -8.06 -2.55 0.64
CA VAL A 52 -7.37 -1.83 -0.45
C VAL A 52 -6.96 -2.78 -1.56
N VAL A 53 -6.31 -3.90 -1.22
CA VAL A 53 -5.88 -4.90 -2.20
C VAL A 53 -7.08 -5.52 -2.92
N ARG A 54 -8.15 -5.83 -2.20
CA ARG A 54 -9.40 -6.34 -2.79
C ARG A 54 -9.94 -5.39 -3.85
N GLU A 55 -10.09 -4.10 -3.51
CA GLU A 55 -10.61 -3.10 -4.44
C GLU A 55 -9.69 -2.94 -5.66
N MET A 56 -8.37 -2.95 -5.47
CA MET A 56 -7.42 -2.94 -6.59
C MET A 56 -7.63 -4.15 -7.51
N LEU A 57 -7.74 -5.37 -6.95
CA LEU A 57 -7.92 -6.59 -7.73
C LEU A 57 -9.27 -6.65 -8.45
N ILE A 58 -10.34 -6.12 -7.84
CA ILE A 58 -11.67 -6.05 -8.47
C ILE A 58 -11.69 -5.02 -9.60
N THR A 59 -10.99 -3.89 -9.45
CA THR A 59 -10.99 -2.80 -10.44
C THR A 59 -10.04 -3.06 -11.62
N LEU A 60 -9.02 -3.89 -11.43
CA LEU A 60 -8.00 -4.18 -12.45
C LEU A 60 -8.56 -4.70 -13.79
N PRO A 61 -9.50 -5.67 -13.84
CA PRO A 61 -10.06 -6.13 -15.11
C PRO A 61 -10.78 -5.01 -15.89
N ALA A 62 -11.48 -4.11 -15.20
CA ALA A 62 -12.15 -2.98 -15.83
C ALA A 62 -11.13 -1.98 -16.37
N LEU A 63 -10.05 -1.72 -15.62
CA LEU A 63 -8.94 -0.89 -16.09
C LEU A 63 -8.27 -1.50 -17.32
N ALA A 64 -8.04 -2.82 -17.31
CA ALA A 64 -7.43 -3.55 -18.40
C ALA A 64 -8.27 -3.55 -19.69
N ALA A 65 -9.59 -3.50 -19.56
CA ALA A 65 -10.48 -3.36 -20.71
C ALA A 65 -10.29 -2.02 -21.44
N ALA A 66 -9.90 -0.96 -20.72
CA ALA A 66 -9.53 0.33 -21.30
C ALA A 66 -8.05 0.41 -21.70
N HIS A 67 -7.19 -0.29 -20.96
CA HIS A 67 -5.73 -0.25 -21.06
C HIS A 67 -5.14 -1.68 -21.00
N PRO A 68 -5.18 -2.45 -22.12
CA PRO A 68 -4.72 -3.84 -22.14
C PRO A 68 -3.24 -4.02 -21.73
N GLU A 69 -2.43 -2.99 -21.94
CA GLU A 69 -1.01 -2.93 -21.57
C GLU A 69 -0.76 -3.03 -20.05
N VAL A 70 -1.78 -2.84 -19.22
CA VAL A 70 -1.67 -2.94 -17.75
C VAL A 70 -1.51 -4.40 -17.30
N LEU A 71 -2.08 -5.35 -18.04
CA LEU A 71 -2.07 -6.79 -17.74
C LEU A 71 -1.22 -7.58 -18.74
N ASP A 72 -0.07 -7.07 -19.13
CA ASP A 72 0.94 -7.77 -19.93
C ASP A 72 2.04 -8.42 -19.06
N GLY A 73 1.84 -8.48 -17.74
CA GLY A 73 2.81 -8.95 -16.75
C GLY A 73 3.63 -7.85 -16.03
N ARG A 74 3.43 -6.58 -16.39
CA ARG A 74 4.00 -5.43 -15.66
C ARG A 74 3.45 -5.31 -14.25
N MET A 75 2.14 -5.52 -14.11
CA MET A 75 1.51 -5.67 -12.81
C MET A 75 1.68 -7.09 -12.28
N ALA A 76 1.88 -7.19 -10.97
CA ALA A 76 2.03 -8.45 -10.27
C ALA A 76 1.44 -8.39 -8.87
N VAL A 77 1.03 -9.54 -8.33
CA VAL A 77 0.81 -9.69 -6.90
C VAL A 77 2.08 -10.20 -6.24
N LEU A 78 2.37 -9.72 -5.03
CA LEU A 78 3.41 -10.27 -4.15
C LEU A 78 2.74 -11.13 -3.09
N THR A 79 3.13 -12.39 -2.99
CA THR A 79 2.60 -13.32 -1.98
C THR A 79 3.31 -13.15 -0.64
N ARG A 80 2.77 -13.77 0.41
CA ARG A 80 3.39 -13.79 1.75
C ARG A 80 4.70 -14.57 1.78
N ALA A 81 4.86 -15.54 0.89
CA ALA A 81 6.11 -16.24 0.65
C ALA A 81 7.17 -15.40 -0.09
N GLY A 82 6.84 -14.16 -0.48
CA GLY A 82 7.74 -13.29 -1.24
C GLY A 82 7.79 -13.60 -2.73
N GLU A 83 6.81 -14.35 -3.25
CA GLU A 83 6.73 -14.65 -4.67
C GLU A 83 6.00 -13.54 -5.44
N ARG A 84 6.61 -13.07 -6.54
CA ARG A 84 5.95 -12.17 -7.49
C ARG A 84 5.26 -12.99 -8.57
N ILE A 85 3.93 -12.90 -8.62
CA ILE A 85 3.08 -13.54 -9.62
C ILE A 85 2.58 -12.45 -10.58
N PRO A 86 3.10 -12.41 -11.81
CA PRO A 86 2.68 -11.44 -12.82
C PRO A 86 1.24 -11.67 -13.25
N ILE A 87 0.52 -10.59 -13.52
CA ILE A 87 -0.91 -10.60 -13.80
C ILE A 87 -1.12 -10.36 -15.29
N ALA A 88 -1.77 -11.32 -15.93
CA ALA A 88 -2.43 -11.20 -17.23
C ALA A 88 -3.96 -11.18 -17.13
N GLY A 89 -4.51 -11.65 -16.01
CA GLY A 89 -5.94 -11.59 -15.73
C GLY A 89 -6.21 -11.80 -14.24
N VAL A 90 -7.31 -11.22 -13.76
CA VAL A 90 -7.77 -11.39 -12.38
C VAL A 90 -9.26 -11.70 -12.41
N GLU A 91 -9.66 -12.77 -11.74
CA GLU A 91 -11.06 -13.12 -11.57
C GLU A 91 -11.35 -13.41 -10.10
N PRO A 92 -12.31 -12.71 -9.46
CA PRO A 92 -12.73 -13.07 -8.12
C PRO A 92 -13.46 -14.42 -8.16
N LEU A 93 -13.02 -15.37 -7.33
CA LEU A 93 -13.77 -16.60 -7.11
C LEU A 93 -14.92 -16.28 -6.15
N PHE A 94 -16.14 -16.24 -6.69
CA PHE A 94 -17.34 -16.10 -5.87
C PHE A 94 -17.58 -17.38 -5.07
N PRO A 95 -17.69 -17.32 -3.74
CA PRO A 95 -18.42 -18.34 -3.00
C PRO A 95 -19.90 -18.09 -3.29
N CYS A 96 -20.45 -18.91 -4.19
CA CYS A 96 -21.87 -19.12 -4.50
C CYS A 96 -22.84 -17.96 -4.20
N SER A 97 -23.48 -17.44 -5.25
CA SER A 97 -24.65 -16.57 -5.18
C SER A 97 -25.76 -17.19 -4.30
N LEU A 98 -25.80 -16.85 -3.01
CA LEU A 98 -26.93 -17.18 -2.17
C LEU A 98 -28.09 -16.24 -2.57
N LEU A 99 -29.17 -16.82 -3.09
CA LEU A 99 -30.37 -16.10 -3.53
C LEU A 99 -31.19 -15.48 -2.37
N ALA A 100 -30.77 -15.66 -1.12
CA ALA A 100 -31.46 -15.14 0.05
C ALA A 100 -31.02 -13.70 0.37
N PRO A 101 -31.94 -12.73 0.54
CA PRO A 101 -31.61 -11.32 0.81
C PRO A 101 -30.74 -11.11 2.06
N GLU A 102 -30.93 -11.94 3.09
CA GLU A 102 -30.16 -11.91 4.33
C GLU A 102 -28.74 -12.49 4.19
N ALA A 103 -28.55 -13.43 3.27
CA ALA A 103 -27.23 -13.97 2.93
C ALA A 103 -26.45 -13.08 1.96
N GLN A 104 -27.12 -12.16 1.28
CA GLN A 104 -26.51 -11.25 0.31
C GLN A 104 -25.46 -10.35 0.96
N GLN A 105 -25.71 -9.84 2.18
CA GLN A 105 -24.74 -9.02 2.92
C GLN A 105 -23.49 -9.81 3.34
N LEU A 106 -23.66 -11.08 3.76
CA LEU A 106 -22.54 -11.98 4.09
C LEU A 106 -21.79 -12.42 2.84
N CYS A 107 -22.48 -12.70 1.74
CA CYS A 107 -21.87 -12.95 0.44
C CYS A 107 -21.05 -11.75 -0.02
N HIS A 108 -21.55 -10.51 0.10
CA HIS A 108 -20.77 -9.31 -0.21
C HIS A 108 -19.52 -9.18 0.67
N ALA A 109 -19.59 -9.58 1.95
CA ALA A 109 -18.42 -9.56 2.84
C ALA A 109 -17.35 -10.60 2.44
N VAL A 110 -17.78 -11.78 1.97
CA VAL A 110 -16.89 -12.89 1.56
C VAL A 110 -16.51 -12.83 0.07
N GLN A 111 -17.21 -12.04 -0.74
CA GLN A 111 -16.94 -11.85 -2.16
C GLN A 111 -15.55 -11.22 -2.38
N GLY A 112 -14.77 -11.80 -3.29
CA GLY A 112 -13.42 -11.32 -3.53
C GLY A 112 -12.47 -11.57 -2.35
N THR A 113 -12.67 -12.67 -1.62
CA THR A 113 -11.68 -13.15 -0.63
C THR A 113 -10.70 -14.16 -1.23
N VAL A 114 -11.01 -14.70 -2.40
CA VAL A 114 -10.14 -15.60 -3.18
C VAL A 114 -10.17 -15.12 -4.63
N PHE A 115 -9.01 -15.07 -5.28
CA PHE A 115 -8.85 -14.62 -6.65
C PHE A 115 -8.10 -15.67 -7.47
N ASN A 116 -8.50 -15.84 -8.73
CA ASN A 116 -7.70 -16.48 -9.75
C ASN A 116 -6.84 -15.42 -10.43
N ILE A 117 -5.52 -15.60 -10.36
CA ILE A 117 -4.55 -14.77 -11.04
C ILE A 117 -4.05 -15.57 -12.24
N LEU A 118 -4.45 -15.15 -13.44
CA LEU A 118 -3.92 -15.67 -14.69
C LEU A 118 -2.59 -14.97 -14.97
N THR A 119 -1.55 -15.75 -15.24
CA THR A 119 -0.24 -15.24 -15.62
C THR A 119 -0.13 -15.08 -17.15
N PRO A 120 0.83 -14.28 -17.63
CA PRO A 120 1.12 -14.17 -19.06
C PRO A 120 1.47 -15.50 -19.75
N THR A 121 1.96 -16.49 -19.02
CA THR A 121 2.24 -17.85 -19.51
C THR A 121 1.02 -18.75 -19.59
N GLY A 122 -0.13 -18.32 -19.07
CA GLY A 122 -1.35 -19.11 -19.00
C GLY A 122 -1.50 -19.94 -17.72
N GLU A 123 -0.53 -19.88 -16.79
CA GLU A 123 -0.67 -20.50 -15.47
C GLU A 123 -1.68 -19.72 -14.63
N VAL A 124 -2.49 -20.43 -13.84
CA VAL A 124 -3.51 -19.83 -12.97
C VAL A 124 -3.20 -20.13 -11.52
N PHE A 125 -3.10 -19.07 -10.72
CA PHE A 125 -2.89 -19.15 -9.27
C PHE A 125 -4.18 -18.78 -8.54
N THR A 126 -4.69 -19.70 -7.72
CA THR A 126 -5.83 -19.42 -6.84
C THR A 126 -5.32 -18.96 -5.48
N LEU A 127 -5.44 -17.67 -5.20
CA LEU A 127 -4.86 -17.04 -4.01
C LEU A 127 -5.95 -16.45 -3.11
N PRO A 128 -5.96 -16.77 -1.81
CA PRO A 128 -6.78 -16.04 -0.86
C PRO A 128 -6.17 -14.65 -0.62
N LEU A 129 -7.01 -13.65 -0.36
CA LEU A 129 -6.63 -12.25 -0.22
C LEU A 129 -5.57 -12.03 0.89
N HIS A 130 -5.64 -12.79 1.99
CA HIS A 130 -4.67 -12.69 3.08
C HIS A 130 -3.27 -13.21 2.72
N GLU A 131 -3.14 -13.96 1.63
CA GLU A 131 -1.85 -14.40 1.09
C GLU A 131 -1.22 -13.31 0.21
N ILE A 132 -2.00 -12.36 -0.29
CA ILE A 132 -1.52 -11.26 -1.12
C ILE A 132 -1.04 -10.12 -0.21
N ARG A 133 0.27 -9.88 -0.23
CA ARG A 133 0.94 -8.84 0.56
C ARG A 133 0.91 -7.48 -0.10
N ALA A 134 1.02 -7.42 -1.41
CA ALA A 134 1.02 -6.17 -2.15
C ALA A 134 0.70 -6.38 -3.63
N VAL A 135 0.30 -5.31 -4.29
CA VAL A 135 0.28 -5.19 -5.74
C VAL A 135 1.51 -4.40 -6.15
N HIS A 136 2.28 -4.95 -7.08
CA HIS A 136 3.53 -4.37 -7.56
C HIS A 136 3.38 -4.00 -9.03
N SER A 137 3.88 -2.83 -9.38
CA SER A 137 3.94 -2.35 -10.77
C SER A 137 5.39 -2.10 -11.15
N LEU A 138 5.78 -2.51 -12.36
CA LEU A 138 7.07 -2.16 -12.95
C LEU A 138 6.90 -0.88 -13.77
N THR A 139 7.83 0.07 -13.61
CA THR A 139 7.87 1.27 -14.45
C THR A 139 8.43 0.93 -15.83
N ASN A 140 8.12 1.77 -16.83
CA ASN A 140 8.61 1.59 -18.20
C ASN A 140 10.12 1.66 -18.27
N GLU A 141 10.74 2.56 -17.49
CA GLU A 141 12.18 2.74 -17.46
C GLU A 141 12.88 1.47 -16.94
N LEU A 142 12.34 0.89 -15.86
CA LEU A 142 12.88 -0.35 -15.29
C LEU A 142 12.71 -1.53 -16.25
N LEU A 143 11.60 -1.57 -16.98
CA LEU A 143 11.36 -2.54 -18.05
C LEU A 143 12.40 -2.41 -19.15
N GLU A 144 12.66 -1.20 -19.65
CA GLU A 144 13.66 -0.95 -20.69
C GLU A 144 15.08 -1.35 -20.22
N GLU A 145 15.44 -1.03 -18.99
CA GLU A 145 16.71 -1.47 -18.38
C GLU A 145 16.81 -3.01 -18.31
N LEU A 146 15.74 -3.67 -17.87
CA LEU A 146 15.68 -5.14 -17.83
C LEU A 146 15.77 -5.76 -19.23
N GLU A 147 15.16 -5.12 -20.23
CA GLU A 147 15.20 -5.52 -21.63
C GLU A 147 16.63 -5.48 -22.18
N GLN A 148 17.34 -4.38 -21.88
CA GLN A 148 18.73 -4.20 -22.26
C GLN A 148 19.64 -5.21 -21.57
N LEU A 149 19.43 -5.47 -20.26
CA LEU A 149 20.17 -6.47 -19.51
C LEU A 149 19.94 -7.88 -20.08
N ALA A 150 18.70 -8.27 -20.34
CA ALA A 150 18.37 -9.58 -20.90
C ALA A 150 19.02 -9.81 -22.27
N ARG A 151 19.03 -8.78 -23.15
CA ARG A 151 19.73 -8.83 -24.44
C ARG A 151 21.24 -8.96 -24.28
N SER A 152 21.83 -8.30 -23.27
CA SER A 152 23.27 -8.33 -23.02
C SER A 152 23.77 -9.68 -22.47
N VAL A 153 22.90 -10.43 -21.78
CA VAL A 153 23.24 -11.74 -21.18
C VAL A 153 23.19 -12.89 -22.19
N GLY A 154 22.71 -12.66 -23.42
CA GLY A 154 22.87 -13.61 -24.53
C GLY A 154 22.08 -14.91 -24.38
N ASP A 155 20.87 -14.89 -23.82
CA ASP A 155 19.97 -16.03 -23.96
C ASP A 155 19.36 -16.01 -25.39
N GLU A 156 19.89 -16.88 -26.27
CA GLU A 156 19.37 -17.16 -27.62
C GLU A 156 17.95 -17.79 -27.64
N GLU A 157 17.27 -17.90 -26.49
CA GLU A 157 15.89 -18.39 -26.38
C GLU A 157 14.82 -17.31 -26.70
N ALA A 158 15.19 -16.25 -27.42
CA ALA A 158 14.30 -15.17 -27.87
C ALA A 158 13.29 -15.58 -28.97
N GLY A 159 12.86 -16.84 -28.96
CA GLY A 159 11.74 -17.36 -29.76
C GLY A 159 10.48 -17.62 -28.94
N SER A 160 10.51 -17.48 -27.60
CA SER A 160 9.32 -17.71 -26.79
C SER A 160 8.36 -16.51 -26.89
N SER A 161 7.12 -16.77 -27.29
CA SER A 161 5.98 -15.83 -27.39
C SER A 161 5.52 -15.25 -26.04
N GLU A 162 6.42 -15.12 -25.06
CA GLU A 162 6.09 -14.66 -23.71
C GLU A 162 6.04 -13.12 -23.65
N PRO A 163 5.06 -12.54 -22.95
CA PRO A 163 4.98 -11.10 -22.77
C PRO A 163 6.21 -10.56 -22.03
N PHE A 164 6.69 -9.40 -22.46
CA PHE A 164 7.99 -8.88 -22.07
C PHE A 164 8.16 -8.71 -20.54
N GLY A 165 7.14 -8.18 -19.84
CA GLY A 165 7.19 -8.01 -18.38
C GLY A 165 7.37 -9.33 -17.60
N PHE A 166 6.99 -10.46 -18.20
CA PHE A 166 7.21 -11.79 -17.65
C PHE A 166 8.64 -12.28 -17.87
N ALA A 167 9.16 -12.13 -19.10
CA ALA A 167 10.52 -12.51 -19.47
C ALA A 167 11.57 -11.79 -18.60
N ALA A 168 11.35 -10.49 -18.37
CA ALA A 168 12.20 -9.66 -17.52
C ALA A 168 12.33 -10.21 -16.09
N TYR A 169 11.22 -10.62 -15.46
CA TYR A 169 11.23 -11.17 -14.11
C TYR A 169 11.90 -12.55 -14.02
N LYS A 170 11.67 -13.44 -15.00
CA LYS A 170 12.34 -14.76 -15.02
C LYS A 170 13.86 -14.64 -15.12
N SER A 171 14.35 -13.62 -15.84
CA SER A 171 15.79 -13.32 -15.92
C SER A 171 16.38 -13.02 -14.53
N MET A 172 15.70 -12.22 -13.70
CA MET A 172 16.18 -11.90 -12.34
C MET A 172 16.30 -13.13 -11.45
N ARG A 173 15.28 -14.01 -11.42
CA ARG A 173 15.35 -15.25 -10.63
C ARG A 173 16.48 -16.18 -11.08
N LYS A 174 16.79 -16.19 -12.38
CA LYS A 174 17.93 -16.94 -12.94
C LYS A 174 19.26 -16.33 -12.51
N GLN A 175 19.35 -15.00 -12.42
CA GLN A 175 20.53 -14.27 -11.95
C GLN A 175 20.77 -14.47 -10.44
N ASP A 176 19.75 -14.37 -9.60
CA ASP A 176 19.86 -14.60 -8.15
C ASP A 176 20.31 -16.04 -7.84
N ARG A 177 19.78 -17.04 -8.56
CA ARG A 177 20.24 -18.44 -8.43
C ARG A 177 21.71 -18.60 -8.83
N ARG A 178 22.16 -17.95 -9.90
CA ARG A 178 23.57 -18.00 -10.35
C ARG A 178 24.52 -17.31 -9.38
N ALA A 179 24.10 -16.19 -8.80
CA ALA A 179 24.87 -15.48 -7.79
C ALA A 179 25.04 -16.32 -6.52
N ASN A 180 23.98 -16.99 -6.07
CA ASN A 180 24.03 -17.88 -4.91
C ASN A 180 24.89 -19.13 -5.16
N SER A 181 24.84 -19.72 -6.35
CA SER A 181 25.66 -20.91 -6.67
C SER A 181 27.16 -20.61 -6.84
N ASN A 182 27.52 -19.38 -7.24
CA ASN A 182 28.93 -18.99 -7.36
C ASN A 182 29.58 -18.63 -6.02
N GLY A 183 28.80 -18.27 -5.00
CA GLY A 183 29.31 -18.00 -3.65
C GLY A 183 29.73 -19.26 -2.88
N GLU A 184 29.11 -20.41 -3.17
CA GLU A 184 29.42 -21.68 -2.50
C GLU A 184 30.66 -22.38 -3.10
N ALA A 185 31.03 -22.05 -4.34
CA ALA A 185 32.17 -22.68 -5.03
C ALA A 185 33.54 -22.08 -4.64
N SER A 186 33.60 -20.87 -4.07
CA SER A 186 34.87 -20.22 -3.70
C SER A 186 35.42 -20.65 -2.34
N ASP A 187 34.61 -21.23 -1.46
CA ASP A 187 35.04 -21.64 -0.10
C ASP A 187 35.69 -23.04 -0.03
N GLN A 188 35.72 -23.79 -1.13
CA GLN A 188 36.35 -25.13 -1.18
C GLN A 188 37.77 -25.14 -1.78
N ALA A 189 38.33 -23.99 -2.17
CA ALA A 189 39.61 -23.93 -2.87
C ALA A 189 40.83 -23.66 -1.95
N ASP A 190 40.65 -23.41 -0.65
CA ASP A 190 41.73 -23.00 0.27
C ASP A 190 42.15 -24.07 1.30
N GLU A 191 41.74 -25.34 1.13
CA GLU A 191 42.05 -26.41 2.09
C GLU A 191 42.73 -27.65 1.46
N ALA A 192 43.64 -27.44 0.49
CA ALA A 192 44.48 -28.49 -0.09
C ALA A 192 45.98 -28.14 -0.11
#